data_AF-A0A1V4QJU8-F1
#
_entry.id   AF-A0A1V4QJU8-F1
#
_cell.length_a   1.000
_cell.length_b   1.000
_cell.length_c   1.000
_cell.angle_alpha   90.00
_cell.angle_beta   90.00
_cell.angle_gamma   90.00
#
_symmetry.space_group_name_H-M   'P 1'
#
loop_
_entity.id
_entity.type
_entity.pdbx_description
1 polymer ?
#
loop_
_entity_poly.entity_id
_entity_poly.type
_entity_poly.pdbx_seq_one_letter_code
_entity_poly.pdbx_strand_id
1 'polypeptide(L)'
;MDDLVGAFFWLFIVVAIIYAIIYVILFILLVALAVVPCIYMGWRLQQQLTRRYRVTLISAATLMLVGLGSLLVVFALVAEFDRSQQYYPWAYLLTIPIFLCLATATLGLWGFVKIYPMLAELRRTARASKKSTTQIQKVNRRIYRLNQKLDRLQIQHGSLLKQRQQAESQVWKLCTEVGDNRFRIAQKERLEREIAQSSDSQLQARLTRLQSSATTLAPESEIEGWLLEIALIDRQSGDAYSKWHSQQQELARLEGTKDQLSQTQARLAHQVKEARSALDAVRAGRIALN
;
A
#
# COMPACT_ATOMS: atom_id res chain seq x y z
N MET A 1 85.89 -46.74 41.43
CA MET A 1 84.88 -47.10 40.42
C MET A 1 83.63 -46.22 40.53
N ASP A 2 83.37 -45.62 41.70
CA ASP A 2 82.16 -44.81 41.94
C ASP A 2 82.10 -43.49 41.15
N ASP A 3 83.24 -42.82 40.93
CA ASP A 3 83.28 -41.57 40.14
C ASP A 3 82.95 -41.78 38.65
N LEU A 4 83.29 -42.95 38.11
CA LEU A 4 83.03 -43.29 36.70
C LEU A 4 81.54 -43.59 36.49
N VAL A 5 80.91 -44.29 37.44
CA VAL A 5 79.46 -44.58 37.43
C VAL A 5 78.65 -43.29 37.62
N GLY A 6 79.10 -42.38 38.50
CA GLY A 6 78.50 -41.07 38.68
C GLY A 6 78.54 -40.21 37.41
N ALA A 7 79.67 -40.23 36.67
CA ALA A 7 79.79 -39.52 35.41
C ALA A 7 78.85 -40.07 34.32
N PHE A 8 78.70 -41.40 34.20
CA PHE A 8 77.75 -42.01 33.27
C PHE A 8 76.28 -41.69 33.60
N PHE A 9 75.92 -41.67 34.90
CA PHE A 9 74.57 -41.32 35.34
C PHE A 9 74.24 -39.85 35.03
N TRP A 10 75.18 -38.92 35.27
CA TRP A 10 75.02 -37.52 34.89
C TRP A 10 74.90 -37.35 33.37
N LEU A 11 75.68 -38.09 32.59
CA LEU A 11 75.61 -38.04 31.13
C LEU A 11 74.25 -38.54 30.61
N PHE A 12 73.69 -39.60 31.21
CA PHE A 12 72.36 -40.10 30.88
C PHE A 12 71.25 -39.09 31.21
N ILE A 13 71.32 -38.42 32.37
CA ILE A 13 70.37 -37.37 32.75
C ILE A 13 70.43 -36.20 31.76
N VAL A 14 71.64 -35.75 31.41
CA VAL A 14 71.83 -34.66 30.44
C VAL A 14 71.25 -35.04 29.08
N VAL A 15 71.46 -36.27 28.60
CA VAL A 15 70.90 -36.77 27.34
C VAL A 15 69.36 -36.85 27.41
N ALA A 16 68.79 -37.34 28.50
CA ALA A 16 67.34 -37.42 28.69
C ALA A 16 66.68 -36.03 28.70
N ILE A 17 67.32 -35.04 29.35
CA ILE A 17 66.86 -33.63 29.34
C ILE A 17 66.92 -33.06 27.92
N ILE A 18 67.99 -33.32 27.16
CA ILE A 18 68.10 -32.89 25.77
C ILE A 18 66.97 -33.50 24.91
N TYR A 19 66.69 -34.79 25.05
CA TYR A 19 65.57 -35.42 24.33
C TYR A 19 64.21 -34.84 24.74
N ALA A 20 63.97 -34.62 26.03
CA ALA A 20 62.73 -33.99 26.50
C ALA A 20 62.53 -32.60 25.91
N ILE A 21 63.59 -31.78 25.86
CA ILE A 21 63.56 -30.46 25.21
C ILE A 21 63.24 -30.58 23.72
N ILE A 22 63.85 -31.54 23.02
CA ILE A 22 63.58 -31.80 21.60
C ILE A 22 62.10 -32.18 21.38
N TYR A 23 61.52 -33.04 22.21
CA TYR A 23 60.10 -33.40 22.12
C TYR A 23 59.17 -32.22 22.38
N VAL A 24 59.48 -31.38 23.37
CA VAL A 24 58.70 -30.17 23.65
C VAL A 24 58.78 -29.19 22.48
N ILE A 25 59.96 -28.98 21.90
CA ILE A 25 60.15 -28.13 20.71
C ILE A 25 59.36 -28.69 19.52
N LEU A 26 59.43 -30.00 19.27
CA LEU A 26 58.67 -30.65 18.19
C LEU A 26 57.16 -30.51 18.41
N PHE A 27 56.67 -30.69 19.63
CA PHE A 27 55.26 -30.52 19.96
C PHE A 27 54.80 -29.07 19.73
N ILE A 28 55.57 -28.09 20.19
CA ILE A 28 55.28 -26.67 19.95
C ILE A 28 55.29 -26.36 18.46
N LEU A 29 56.25 -26.91 17.70
CA LEU A 29 56.31 -26.75 16.25
C LEU A 29 55.08 -27.34 15.57
N LEU A 30 54.64 -28.53 15.97
CA LEU A 30 53.47 -29.22 15.39
C LEU A 30 52.17 -28.47 15.71
N VAL A 31 52.01 -28.02 16.95
CA VAL A 31 50.88 -27.16 17.36
C VAL A 31 50.91 -25.83 16.60
N ALA A 32 52.07 -25.19 16.47
CA ALA A 32 52.21 -23.95 15.71
C ALA A 32 51.88 -24.18 14.22
N LEU A 33 52.34 -25.29 13.63
CA LEU A 33 52.08 -25.63 12.22
C LEU A 33 50.59 -25.89 11.95
N ALA A 34 49.85 -26.40 12.93
CA ALA A 34 48.40 -26.61 12.81
C ALA A 34 47.60 -25.33 13.10
N VAL A 35 47.95 -24.60 14.16
CA VAL A 35 47.16 -23.49 14.71
C VAL A 35 47.42 -22.18 13.96
N VAL A 36 48.68 -21.86 13.64
CA VAL A 36 49.03 -20.58 13.00
C VAL A 36 48.38 -20.41 11.62
N PRO A 37 48.38 -21.43 10.72
CA PRO A 37 47.66 -21.32 9.45
C PRO A 37 46.14 -21.20 9.64
N CYS A 38 45.57 -21.87 10.65
CA CYS A 38 44.15 -21.77 10.95
C CYS A 38 43.76 -20.37 11.45
N ILE A 39 44.55 -19.77 12.35
CA ILE A 39 44.32 -18.40 12.83
C ILE A 39 44.48 -17.40 11.68
N TYR A 40 45.53 -17.55 10.86
CA TYR A 40 45.76 -16.67 9.71
C TYR A 40 44.65 -16.77 8.66
N MET A 41 44.23 -17.99 8.31
CA MET A 41 43.08 -18.22 7.42
C MET A 41 41.80 -17.63 8.00
N GLY A 42 41.54 -17.85 9.30
CA GLY A 42 40.37 -17.31 9.99
C GLY A 42 40.33 -15.78 9.98
N TRP A 43 41.45 -15.13 10.30
CA TRP A 43 41.58 -13.68 10.25
C TRP A 43 41.40 -13.12 8.82
N ARG A 44 42.00 -13.78 7.83
CA ARG A 44 41.88 -13.37 6.42
C ARG A 44 40.45 -13.58 5.90
N LEU A 45 39.80 -14.66 6.28
CA LEU A 45 38.39 -14.94 5.97
C LEU A 45 37.49 -13.89 6.61
N GLN A 46 37.72 -13.53 7.87
CA GLN A 46 36.99 -12.47 8.55
C GLN A 46 37.19 -11.11 7.87
N GLN A 47 38.42 -10.78 7.45
CA GLN A 47 38.68 -9.56 6.68
C GLN A 47 37.98 -9.57 5.33
N GLN A 48 37.93 -10.71 4.63
CA GLN A 48 37.21 -10.82 3.36
C GLN A 48 35.69 -10.69 3.57
N LEU A 49 35.14 -11.37 4.58
CA LEU A 49 33.71 -11.31 4.93
C LEU A 49 33.28 -9.89 5.30
N THR A 50 34.09 -9.17 6.06
CA THR A 50 33.78 -7.79 6.51
C THR A 50 34.04 -6.75 5.43
N ARG A 51 35.18 -6.82 4.71
CA ARG A 51 35.57 -5.78 3.74
C ARG A 51 34.97 -5.99 2.35
N ARG A 52 34.87 -7.23 1.86
CA ARG A 52 34.31 -7.53 0.52
C ARG A 52 32.82 -7.83 0.57
N TYR A 53 32.39 -8.64 1.52
CA TYR A 53 31.00 -9.11 1.58
C TYR A 53 30.13 -8.33 2.58
N ARG A 54 30.73 -7.38 3.34
CA ARG A 54 30.05 -6.53 4.34
C ARG A 54 29.10 -7.31 5.27
N VAL A 55 29.46 -8.55 5.57
CA VAL A 55 28.72 -9.42 6.47
C VAL A 55 28.89 -8.84 7.88
N THR A 56 27.78 -8.59 8.57
CA THR A 56 27.82 -8.14 9.98
C THR A 56 28.44 -9.19 10.87
N LEU A 57 29.05 -8.76 11.98
CA LEU A 57 29.65 -9.67 12.95
C LEU A 57 28.62 -10.71 13.46
N ILE A 58 27.37 -10.30 13.59
CA ILE A 58 26.23 -11.16 13.99
C ILE A 58 25.93 -12.21 12.93
N SER A 59 25.84 -11.81 11.65
CA SER A 59 25.59 -12.77 10.57
C SER A 59 26.77 -13.73 10.38
N ALA A 60 28.01 -13.24 10.53
CA ALA A 60 29.21 -14.09 10.55
C ALA A 60 29.20 -15.08 11.73
N ALA A 61 28.80 -14.65 12.93
CA ALA A 61 28.67 -15.53 14.09
C ALA A 61 27.57 -16.59 13.87
N THR A 62 26.44 -16.23 13.28
CA THR A 62 25.40 -17.21 12.92
C THR A 62 25.86 -18.18 11.84
N LEU A 63 26.65 -17.73 10.86
CA LEU A 63 27.25 -18.60 9.85
C LEU A 63 28.24 -19.59 10.48
N MET A 64 29.05 -19.14 11.44
CA MET A 64 29.93 -20.02 12.22
C MET A 64 29.15 -21.00 13.08
N LEU A 65 28.07 -20.57 13.73
CA LEU A 65 27.20 -21.45 14.52
C LEU A 65 26.49 -22.50 13.66
N VAL A 66 26.00 -22.10 12.47
CA VAL A 66 25.43 -23.03 11.49
C VAL A 66 26.49 -24.01 11.01
N GLY A 67 27.70 -23.53 10.70
CA GLY A 67 28.83 -24.38 10.32
C GLY A 67 29.26 -25.35 11.42
N LEU A 68 29.37 -24.89 12.67
CA LEU A 68 29.68 -25.75 13.82
C LEU A 68 28.56 -26.75 14.09
N GLY A 69 27.30 -26.31 14.01
CA GLY A 69 26.12 -27.15 14.18
C GLY A 69 26.02 -28.24 13.12
N SER A 70 26.25 -27.91 11.84
CA SER A 70 26.26 -28.90 10.76
C SER A 70 27.44 -29.86 10.89
N LEU A 71 28.59 -29.40 11.38
CA LEU A 71 29.74 -30.26 11.70
C LEU A 71 29.41 -31.25 12.83
N LEU A 72 28.78 -30.77 13.91
CA LEU A 72 28.35 -31.63 15.03
C LEU A 72 27.33 -32.67 14.59
N VAL A 73 26.36 -32.29 13.75
CA VAL A 73 25.36 -33.22 13.20
C VAL A 73 26.01 -34.27 12.30
N VAL A 74 26.94 -33.87 11.45
CA VAL A 74 27.69 -34.80 10.58
C VAL A 74 28.55 -35.75 11.43
N PHE A 75 29.24 -35.25 12.44
CA PHE A 75 30.01 -36.09 13.35
C PHE A 75 29.13 -37.05 14.17
N ALA A 76 27.97 -36.60 14.65
CA ALA A 76 27.03 -37.46 15.35
C ALA A 76 26.49 -38.58 14.44
N LEU A 77 26.13 -38.26 13.19
CA LEU A 77 25.70 -39.24 12.20
C LEU A 77 26.80 -40.27 11.91
N VAL A 78 28.05 -39.82 11.76
CA VAL A 78 29.21 -40.71 11.51
C VAL A 78 29.55 -41.56 12.71
N ALA A 79 29.47 -41.00 13.92
CA ALA A 79 29.67 -41.75 15.16
C ALA A 79 28.63 -42.86 15.37
N GLU A 80 27.39 -42.64 14.91
CA GLU A 80 26.34 -43.67 14.91
C GLU A 80 26.67 -44.81 13.92
N PHE A 81 27.27 -44.50 12.77
CA PHE A 81 27.77 -45.51 11.83
C PHE A 81 28.97 -46.29 12.38
N ASP A 82 29.88 -45.64 13.10
CA ASP A 82 31.07 -46.29 13.71
C ASP A 82 30.69 -47.25 14.85
N ARG A 83 29.55 -47.00 15.54
CA ARG A 83 28.98 -47.91 16.53
C ARG A 83 28.53 -49.28 15.96
N SER A 84 28.35 -49.39 14.64
CA SER A 84 27.90 -50.63 13.99
C SER A 84 29.02 -51.68 13.74
N GLN A 85 30.23 -51.47 14.28
CA GLN A 85 31.39 -52.38 14.23
C GLN A 85 31.94 -52.72 12.82
N GLN A 86 31.33 -52.25 11.74
CA GLN A 86 31.91 -52.31 10.40
C GLN A 86 32.66 -51.02 10.12
N TYR A 87 33.97 -51.02 10.34
CA TYR A 87 34.82 -49.87 10.09
C TYR A 87 34.86 -49.58 8.58
N TYR A 88 34.06 -48.62 8.15
CA TYR A 88 33.97 -48.20 6.76
C TYR A 88 34.77 -46.91 6.57
N PRO A 89 36.02 -46.96 6.06
CA PRO A 89 36.84 -45.76 5.84
C PRO A 89 36.20 -44.77 4.86
N TRP A 90 35.25 -45.22 4.03
CA TRP A 90 34.47 -44.38 3.14
C TRP A 90 33.38 -43.55 3.84
N ALA A 91 32.96 -43.91 5.07
CA ALA A 91 32.00 -43.11 5.84
C ALA A 91 32.56 -41.71 6.17
N TYR A 92 33.86 -41.63 6.47
CA TYR A 92 34.57 -40.37 6.67
C TYR A 92 34.65 -39.53 5.39
N LEU A 93 34.73 -40.15 4.21
CA LEU A 93 34.71 -39.45 2.92
C LEU A 93 33.33 -38.85 2.60
N LEU A 94 32.24 -39.46 3.09
CA LEU A 94 30.86 -38.95 2.92
C LEU A 94 30.52 -37.77 3.83
N THR A 95 31.35 -37.47 4.85
CA THR A 95 31.11 -36.34 5.76
C THR A 95 31.16 -34.99 5.07
N ILE A 96 32.11 -34.83 4.14
CA ILE A 96 32.34 -33.60 3.39
C ILE A 96 31.12 -33.25 2.51
N PRO A 97 30.59 -34.15 1.64
CA PRO A 97 29.40 -33.84 0.85
C PRO A 97 28.13 -33.67 1.70
N ILE A 98 27.96 -34.45 2.77
CA ILE A 98 26.79 -34.30 3.67
C ILE A 98 26.83 -32.94 4.38
N PHE A 99 28.01 -32.53 4.86
CA PHE A 99 28.23 -31.20 5.43
C PHE A 99 27.92 -30.09 4.43
N LEU A 100 28.43 -30.19 3.19
CA LEU A 100 28.17 -29.21 2.13
C LEU A 100 26.67 -29.10 1.80
N CYS A 101 25.96 -30.23 1.71
CA CYS A 101 24.51 -30.23 1.48
C CYS A 101 23.73 -29.60 2.64
N LEU A 102 24.05 -29.96 3.88
CA LEU A 102 23.39 -29.39 5.07
C LEU A 102 23.70 -27.90 5.23
N ALA A 103 24.95 -27.49 5.02
CA ALA A 103 25.37 -26.10 5.09
C ALA A 103 24.67 -25.26 4.01
N THR A 104 24.65 -25.72 2.75
CA THR A 104 23.97 -24.99 1.67
C THR A 104 22.45 -24.89 1.89
N ALA A 105 21.81 -25.96 2.36
CA ALA A 105 20.38 -25.96 2.67
C ALA A 105 20.02 -25.00 3.81
N THR A 106 20.79 -25.03 4.91
CA THR A 106 20.58 -24.13 6.06
C THR A 106 20.87 -22.68 5.72
N LEU A 107 21.90 -22.40 4.91
CA LEU A 107 22.18 -21.06 4.37
C LEU A 107 21.06 -20.54 3.47
N GLY A 108 20.52 -21.40 2.59
CA GLY A 108 19.38 -21.08 1.74
C GLY A 108 18.13 -20.76 2.56
N LEU A 109 17.84 -21.58 3.58
CA LEU A 109 16.73 -21.36 4.50
C LEU A 109 16.89 -20.06 5.29
N TRP A 110 18.08 -19.79 5.82
CA TRP A 110 18.38 -18.58 6.58
C TRP A 110 18.22 -17.31 5.73
N GLY A 111 18.79 -17.32 4.51
CA GLY A 111 18.63 -16.24 3.54
C GLY A 111 17.17 -16.02 3.15
N PHE A 112 16.41 -17.11 2.97
CA PHE A 112 14.98 -17.02 2.69
C PHE A 112 14.21 -16.41 3.86
N VAL A 113 14.41 -16.90 5.09
CA VAL A 113 13.72 -16.38 6.29
C VAL A 113 14.00 -14.89 6.50
N LYS A 114 15.22 -14.43 6.23
CA LYS A 114 15.60 -13.01 6.35
C LYS A 114 14.99 -12.13 5.26
N ILE A 115 14.90 -12.59 4.01
CA ILE A 115 14.41 -11.78 2.87
C ILE A 115 12.88 -11.88 2.72
N TYR A 116 12.28 -12.99 3.14
CA TYR A 116 10.85 -13.24 3.04
C TYR A 116 9.94 -12.14 3.62
N PRO A 117 10.16 -11.60 4.84
CA PRO A 117 9.29 -10.55 5.38
C PRO A 117 9.29 -9.31 4.49
N MET A 118 10.45 -8.91 3.98
CA MET A 118 10.61 -7.76 3.09
C MET A 118 9.89 -7.97 1.76
N LEU A 119 9.99 -9.17 1.17
CA LEU A 119 9.23 -9.55 -0.03
C LEU A 119 7.72 -9.60 0.21
N ALA A 120 7.30 -10.11 1.37
CA ALA A 120 5.90 -10.19 1.74
C ALA A 120 5.29 -8.79 1.92
N GLU A 121 6.02 -7.88 2.54
CA GLU A 121 5.62 -6.48 2.71
C GLU A 121 5.55 -5.74 1.37
N LEU A 122 6.54 -5.92 0.49
CA LEU A 122 6.52 -5.41 -0.89
C LEU A 122 5.30 -5.91 -1.69
N ARG A 123 4.95 -7.19 -1.55
CA ARG A 123 3.75 -7.75 -2.21
C ARG A 123 2.47 -7.16 -1.63
N ARG A 124 2.38 -6.97 -0.31
CA ARG A 124 1.21 -6.37 0.35
C ARG A 124 1.03 -4.91 -0.05
N THR A 125 2.08 -4.10 -0.01
CA THR A 125 2.06 -2.68 -0.40
C THR A 125 1.76 -2.50 -1.89
N ALA A 126 2.34 -3.32 -2.77
CA ALA A 126 2.03 -3.31 -4.21
C ALA A 126 0.55 -3.66 -4.49
N ARG A 127 -0.01 -4.66 -3.79
CA ARG A 127 -1.44 -4.99 -3.88
C ARG A 127 -2.32 -3.84 -3.37
N ALA A 128 -1.95 -3.20 -2.26
CA ALA A 128 -2.65 -2.04 -1.72
C ALA A 128 -2.63 -0.86 -2.70
N SER A 129 -1.49 -0.59 -3.33
CA SER A 129 -1.37 0.43 -4.38
C SER A 129 -2.31 0.15 -5.56
N LYS A 130 -2.35 -1.08 -6.08
CA LYS A 130 -3.25 -1.46 -7.18
C LYS A 130 -4.73 -1.27 -6.79
N LYS A 131 -5.10 -1.66 -5.57
CA LYS A 131 -6.46 -1.43 -5.03
C LYS A 131 -6.81 0.06 -4.97
N SER A 132 -5.91 0.89 -4.43
CA SER A 132 -6.10 2.35 -4.36
C SER A 132 -6.32 2.96 -5.76
N THR A 133 -5.52 2.58 -6.76
CA THR A 133 -5.72 3.03 -8.15
C THR A 133 -7.11 2.67 -8.69
N THR A 134 -7.59 1.45 -8.43
CA THR A 134 -8.94 1.06 -8.87
C THR A 134 -10.05 1.84 -8.14
N GLN A 135 -9.85 2.19 -6.86
CA GLN A 135 -10.78 3.03 -6.11
C GLN A 135 -10.83 4.45 -6.67
N ILE A 136 -9.67 5.07 -6.96
CA ILE A 136 -9.59 6.38 -7.59
C ILE A 136 -10.31 6.40 -8.94
N GLN A 137 -10.13 5.35 -9.76
CA GLN A 137 -10.86 5.23 -11.03
C GLN A 137 -12.38 5.17 -10.83
N LYS A 138 -12.86 4.44 -9.81
CA LYS A 138 -14.30 4.39 -9.48
C LYS A 138 -14.82 5.75 -9.03
N VAL A 139 -14.08 6.47 -8.18
CA VAL A 139 -14.43 7.81 -7.71
C VAL A 139 -14.46 8.80 -8.88
N ASN A 140 -13.45 8.80 -9.74
CA ASN A 140 -13.43 9.65 -10.94
C ASN A 140 -14.62 9.39 -11.87
N ARG A 141 -15.00 8.12 -12.08
CA ARG A 141 -16.21 7.78 -12.86
C ARG A 141 -17.48 8.30 -12.20
N ARG A 142 -17.56 8.29 -10.87
CA ARG A 142 -18.72 8.82 -10.13
C ARG A 142 -18.79 10.34 -10.21
N ILE A 143 -17.67 11.04 -10.04
CA ILE A 143 -17.56 12.49 -10.22
C ILE A 143 -17.99 12.88 -11.64
N TYR A 144 -17.49 12.19 -12.66
CA TYR A 144 -17.87 12.44 -14.05
C TYR A 144 -19.38 12.31 -14.28
N ARG A 145 -20.00 11.24 -13.76
CA ARG A 145 -21.45 11.04 -13.85
C ARG A 145 -22.26 12.11 -13.09
N LEU A 146 -21.76 12.57 -11.94
CA LEU A 146 -22.40 13.64 -11.18
C LEU A 146 -22.30 14.99 -11.89
N ASN A 147 -21.14 15.32 -12.46
CA ASN A 147 -20.99 16.52 -13.30
C ASN A 147 -21.97 16.51 -14.47
N GLN A 148 -22.10 15.39 -15.18
CA GLN A 148 -23.11 15.27 -16.24
C GLN A 148 -24.55 15.48 -15.75
N LYS A 149 -24.88 15.08 -14.51
CA LYS A 149 -26.20 15.33 -13.92
C LYS A 149 -26.38 16.81 -13.56
N LEU A 150 -25.35 17.43 -12.97
CA LEU A 150 -25.36 18.86 -12.64
C LEU A 150 -25.51 19.72 -13.89
N ASP A 151 -24.80 19.40 -14.98
CA ASP A 151 -24.92 20.09 -16.27
C ASP A 151 -26.36 20.00 -16.81
N ARG A 152 -26.98 18.81 -16.73
CA ARG A 152 -28.38 18.62 -17.15
C ARG A 152 -29.34 19.43 -16.29
N LEU A 153 -29.16 19.43 -14.97
CA LEU A 153 -29.97 20.24 -14.06
C LEU A 153 -29.81 21.73 -14.34
N GLN A 154 -28.59 22.19 -14.64
CA GLN A 154 -28.30 23.59 -14.97
C GLN A 154 -28.99 24.00 -16.28
N ILE A 155 -28.96 23.15 -17.32
CA ILE A 155 -29.67 23.39 -18.58
C ILE A 155 -31.19 23.44 -18.34
N GLN A 156 -31.73 22.49 -17.58
CA GLN A 156 -33.16 22.44 -17.23
C GLN A 156 -33.59 23.70 -16.47
N HIS A 157 -32.82 24.11 -15.46
CA HIS A 157 -33.10 25.31 -14.69
C HIS A 157 -33.01 26.57 -15.56
N GLY A 158 -32.04 26.62 -16.49
CA GLY A 158 -31.94 27.70 -17.47
C GLY A 158 -33.17 27.79 -18.39
N SER A 159 -33.71 26.64 -18.83
CA SER A 159 -34.94 26.63 -19.63
C SER A 159 -36.18 27.05 -18.83
N LEU A 160 -36.32 26.58 -17.59
CA LEU A 160 -37.42 26.97 -16.70
C LEU A 160 -37.42 28.47 -16.41
N LEU A 161 -36.23 29.06 -16.20
CA LEU A 161 -36.09 30.49 -15.92
C LEU A 161 -36.47 31.35 -17.15
N LYS A 162 -36.16 30.88 -18.36
CA LYS A 162 -36.64 31.52 -19.61
C LYS A 162 -38.17 31.43 -19.75
N GLN A 163 -38.76 30.27 -19.46
CA GLN A 163 -40.21 30.08 -19.48
C GLN A 163 -40.91 31.00 -18.47
N ARG A 164 -40.35 31.11 -17.26
CA ARG A 164 -40.83 32.04 -16.22
C ARG A 164 -40.81 33.49 -16.70
N GLN A 165 -39.69 33.95 -17.26
CA GLN A 165 -39.58 35.31 -17.80
C GLN A 165 -40.57 35.57 -18.94
N GLN A 166 -40.79 34.58 -19.80
CA GLN A 166 -41.78 34.69 -20.87
C GLN A 166 -43.20 34.80 -20.27
N ALA A 167 -43.58 33.95 -19.32
CA ALA A 167 -44.88 34.01 -18.66
C ALA A 167 -45.07 35.34 -17.89
N GLU A 168 -44.05 35.80 -17.15
CA GLU A 168 -44.06 37.10 -16.47
C GLU A 168 -44.28 38.26 -17.45
N SER A 169 -43.64 38.20 -18.63
CA SER A 169 -43.82 39.21 -19.67
C SER A 169 -45.25 39.23 -20.25
N GLN A 170 -45.89 38.06 -20.36
CA GLN A 170 -47.27 37.95 -20.84
C GLN A 170 -48.26 38.47 -19.80
N VAL A 171 -48.06 38.13 -18.52
CA VAL A 171 -48.86 38.69 -17.41
C VAL A 171 -48.73 40.22 -17.41
N TRP A 172 -47.50 40.74 -17.54
CA TRP A 172 -47.28 42.18 -17.56
C TRP A 172 -48.01 42.85 -18.72
N LYS A 173 -47.88 42.35 -19.96
CA LYS A 173 -48.61 42.86 -21.13
C LYS A 173 -50.11 42.85 -20.93
N LEU A 174 -50.68 41.73 -20.46
CA LEU A 174 -52.12 41.61 -20.20
C LEU A 174 -52.59 42.57 -19.10
N CYS A 175 -51.75 42.85 -18.11
CA CYS A 175 -52.04 43.79 -17.04
C CYS A 175 -51.88 45.26 -17.45
N THR A 176 -51.09 45.60 -18.48
CA THR A 176 -50.81 46.99 -18.87
C THR A 176 -51.47 47.44 -20.17
N GLU A 177 -51.71 46.53 -21.11
CA GLU A 177 -52.16 46.86 -22.48
C GLU A 177 -53.66 46.64 -22.69
N VAL A 178 -54.35 45.91 -21.81
CA VAL A 178 -55.74 45.50 -22.02
C VAL A 178 -56.63 45.95 -20.83
N GLY A 179 -57.37 47.04 -21.00
CA GLY A 179 -58.44 47.45 -20.08
C GLY A 179 -58.01 48.18 -18.79
N ASP A 180 -58.86 48.12 -17.76
CA ASP A 180 -58.76 48.94 -16.55
C ASP A 180 -57.68 48.39 -15.58
N ASN A 181 -56.49 48.99 -15.61
CA ASN A 181 -55.29 48.52 -14.90
C ASN A 181 -55.52 48.23 -13.40
N ARG A 182 -56.33 49.03 -12.71
CA ARG A 182 -56.55 48.87 -11.26
C ARG A 182 -57.32 47.60 -10.91
N PHE A 183 -58.32 47.25 -11.71
CA PHE A 183 -59.12 46.03 -11.51
C PHE A 183 -58.25 44.79 -11.73
N ARG A 184 -57.44 44.78 -12.79
CA ARG A 184 -56.55 43.64 -13.12
C ARG A 184 -55.42 43.46 -12.11
N ILE A 185 -54.86 44.53 -11.57
CA ILE A 185 -53.86 44.45 -10.50
C ILE A 185 -54.46 43.83 -9.23
N ALA A 186 -55.65 44.27 -8.81
CA ALA A 186 -56.34 43.68 -7.66
C ALA A 186 -56.71 42.21 -7.88
N GLN A 187 -57.11 41.85 -9.10
CA GLN A 187 -57.41 40.47 -9.49
C GLN A 187 -56.16 39.59 -9.46
N LYS A 188 -55.05 40.07 -10.02
CA LYS A 188 -53.75 39.39 -9.97
C LYS A 188 -53.34 39.09 -8.53
N GLU A 189 -53.36 40.09 -7.64
CA GLU A 189 -52.99 39.89 -6.23
C GLU A 189 -53.89 38.88 -5.52
N ARG A 190 -55.19 38.87 -5.83
CA ARG A 190 -56.12 37.89 -5.28
C ARG A 190 -55.76 36.47 -5.75
N LEU A 191 -55.55 36.30 -7.05
CA LEU A 191 -55.18 35.01 -7.63
C LEU A 191 -53.83 34.51 -7.09
N GLU A 192 -52.83 35.38 -6.94
CA GLU A 192 -51.54 35.02 -6.34
C GLU A 192 -51.70 34.48 -4.92
N ARG A 193 -52.56 35.07 -4.09
CA ARG A 193 -52.86 34.57 -2.73
C ARG A 193 -53.55 33.20 -2.76
N GLU A 194 -54.50 33.00 -3.67
CA GLU A 194 -55.21 31.71 -3.82
C GLU A 194 -54.25 30.61 -4.33
N ILE A 195 -53.37 30.94 -5.28
CA ILE A 195 -52.37 30.05 -5.85
C ILE A 195 -51.32 29.65 -4.79
N ALA A 196 -50.89 30.60 -3.96
CA ALA A 196 -49.91 30.34 -2.90
C ALA A 196 -50.39 29.26 -1.90
N GLN A 197 -51.70 29.16 -1.68
CA GLN A 197 -52.32 28.20 -0.75
C GLN A 197 -52.65 26.84 -1.38
N SER A 198 -52.61 26.74 -2.72
CA SER A 198 -53.03 25.55 -3.46
C SER A 198 -51.90 24.53 -3.62
N SER A 199 -52.18 23.23 -3.63
CA SER A 199 -51.16 22.19 -3.88
C SER A 199 -50.78 22.07 -5.37
N ASP A 200 -49.63 21.48 -5.69
CA ASP A 200 -49.20 21.29 -7.10
C ASP A 200 -50.24 20.55 -7.94
N SER A 201 -50.82 19.48 -7.39
CA SER A 201 -51.87 18.72 -8.06
C SER A 201 -53.12 19.56 -8.35
N GLN A 202 -53.47 20.48 -7.47
CA GLN A 202 -54.60 21.39 -7.66
C GLN A 202 -54.30 22.46 -8.71
N LEU A 203 -53.08 23.03 -8.69
CA LEU A 203 -52.63 24.00 -9.68
C LEU A 203 -52.61 23.38 -11.09
N GLN A 204 -52.09 22.17 -11.21
CA GLN A 204 -52.00 21.46 -12.48
C GLN A 204 -53.38 21.06 -13.01
N ALA A 205 -54.29 20.63 -12.12
CA ALA A 205 -55.69 20.35 -12.48
C ALA A 205 -56.43 21.61 -12.94
N ARG A 206 -56.23 22.76 -12.27
CA ARG A 206 -56.79 24.06 -12.68
C ARG A 206 -56.26 24.49 -14.06
N LEU A 207 -54.95 24.39 -14.27
CA LEU A 207 -54.31 24.71 -15.55
C LEU A 207 -54.87 23.84 -16.68
N THR A 208 -54.99 22.53 -16.46
CA THR A 208 -55.52 21.59 -17.46
C THR A 208 -56.98 21.91 -17.81
N ARG A 209 -57.80 22.28 -16.81
CA ARG A 209 -59.20 22.69 -17.02
C ARG A 209 -59.30 23.99 -17.82
N LEU A 210 -58.44 24.95 -17.55
CA LEU A 210 -58.39 26.21 -18.31
C LEU A 210 -57.99 25.96 -19.77
N GLN A 211 -56.98 25.11 -20.00
CA GLN A 211 -56.52 24.73 -21.34
C GLN A 211 -57.57 23.91 -22.11
N SER A 212 -58.32 23.02 -21.45
CA SER A 212 -59.37 22.21 -22.10
C SER A 212 -60.62 23.01 -22.46
N SER A 213 -60.82 24.19 -21.88
CA SER A 213 -61.99 25.04 -22.09
C SER A 213 -61.77 26.10 -23.20
N ALA A 214 -60.67 25.97 -23.96
CA ALA A 214 -60.15 26.97 -24.86
C ALA A 214 -60.82 26.95 -26.26
N THR A 215 -61.99 27.56 -26.39
CA THR A 215 -62.50 28.00 -27.70
C THR A 215 -62.37 29.51 -27.92
N THR A 216 -62.24 30.30 -26.84
CA THR A 216 -61.74 31.68 -26.81
C THR A 216 -61.65 32.03 -25.32
N LEU A 217 -60.45 32.00 -24.72
CA LEU A 217 -60.32 32.37 -23.32
C LEU A 217 -60.56 33.88 -23.18
N ALA A 218 -61.39 34.26 -22.21
CA ALA A 218 -61.48 35.65 -21.80
C ALA A 218 -60.10 36.11 -21.28
N PRO A 219 -59.72 37.39 -21.44
CA PRO A 219 -58.41 37.87 -20.98
C PRO A 219 -58.17 37.68 -19.47
N GLU A 220 -59.23 37.50 -18.68
CA GLU A 220 -59.15 37.14 -17.25
C GLU A 220 -58.65 35.70 -17.02
N SER A 221 -59.13 34.74 -17.82
CA SER A 221 -58.72 33.35 -17.71
C SER A 221 -57.34 33.09 -18.31
N GLU A 222 -56.86 33.97 -19.21
CA GLU A 222 -55.47 33.99 -19.67
C GLU A 222 -54.50 34.42 -18.56
N ILE A 223 -54.83 35.45 -17.78
CA ILE A 223 -53.99 35.90 -16.64
C ILE A 223 -53.90 34.78 -15.59
N GLU A 224 -55.02 34.12 -15.27
CA GLU A 224 -55.01 32.98 -14.35
C GLU A 224 -54.13 31.83 -14.89
N GLY A 225 -54.23 31.51 -16.18
CA GLY A 225 -53.38 30.50 -16.83
C GLY A 225 -51.89 30.79 -16.68
N TRP A 226 -51.45 32.01 -16.99
CA TRP A 226 -50.03 32.39 -16.87
C TRP A 226 -49.54 32.43 -15.42
N LEU A 227 -50.35 32.89 -14.47
CA LEU A 227 -49.99 32.88 -13.04
C LEU A 227 -49.86 31.45 -12.49
N LEU A 228 -50.72 30.52 -12.93
CA LEU A 228 -50.60 29.11 -12.60
C LEU A 228 -49.31 28.49 -13.17
N GLU A 229 -48.93 28.84 -14.41
CA GLU A 229 -47.66 28.41 -15.00
C GLU A 229 -46.45 28.92 -14.21
N ILE A 230 -46.43 30.21 -13.84
CA ILE A 230 -45.34 30.81 -13.04
C ILE A 230 -45.20 30.07 -11.71
N ALA A 231 -46.32 29.83 -11.00
CA ALA A 231 -46.28 29.15 -9.71
C ALA A 231 -45.79 27.69 -9.81
N LEU A 232 -46.18 26.97 -10.86
CA LEU A 232 -45.68 25.62 -11.14
C LEU A 232 -44.18 25.63 -11.46
N ILE A 233 -43.71 26.59 -12.26
CA ILE A 233 -42.29 26.75 -12.59
C ILE A 233 -41.48 27.09 -11.32
N ASP A 234 -41.97 27.98 -10.48
CA ASP A 234 -41.30 28.39 -9.24
C ASP A 234 -41.11 27.19 -8.29
N ARG A 235 -42.14 26.37 -8.12
CA ARG A 235 -42.05 25.15 -7.29
C ARG A 235 -41.10 24.11 -7.88
N GLN A 236 -41.16 23.89 -9.20
CA GLN A 236 -40.21 23.01 -9.89
C GLN A 236 -38.76 23.50 -9.78
N SER A 237 -38.54 24.82 -9.83
CA SER A 237 -37.22 25.43 -9.70
C SER A 237 -36.65 25.27 -8.28
N GLY A 238 -37.48 25.42 -7.25
CA GLY A 238 -37.09 25.19 -5.85
C GLY A 238 -36.66 23.74 -5.59
N ASP A 239 -37.42 22.79 -6.12
CA ASP A 239 -37.08 21.36 -6.07
C ASP A 239 -35.80 21.03 -6.85
N ALA A 240 -35.63 21.62 -8.03
CA ALA A 240 -34.42 21.47 -8.83
C ALA A 240 -33.20 22.05 -8.11
N TYR A 241 -33.35 23.21 -7.45
CA TYR A 241 -32.29 23.85 -6.68
C TYR A 241 -31.85 23.00 -5.48
N SER A 242 -32.78 22.45 -4.71
CA SER A 242 -32.44 21.56 -3.58
C SER A 242 -31.70 20.28 -4.04
N LYS A 243 -32.13 19.69 -5.17
CA LYS A 243 -31.46 18.56 -5.81
C LYS A 243 -30.07 18.92 -6.33
N TRP A 244 -29.93 20.09 -6.95
CA TRP A 244 -28.64 20.58 -7.44
C TRP A 244 -27.66 20.82 -6.28
N HIS A 245 -28.10 21.50 -5.22
CA HIS A 245 -27.29 21.78 -4.04
C HIS A 245 -26.84 20.49 -3.33
N SER A 246 -27.73 19.50 -3.17
CA SER A 246 -27.36 18.20 -2.59
C SER A 246 -26.35 17.43 -3.45
N GLN A 247 -26.50 17.46 -4.78
CA GLN A 247 -25.53 16.84 -5.71
C GLN A 247 -24.18 17.56 -5.69
N GLN A 248 -24.17 18.89 -5.54
CA GLN A 248 -22.95 19.68 -5.43
C GLN A 248 -22.19 19.38 -4.12
N GLN A 249 -22.91 19.20 -3.01
CA GLN A 249 -22.32 18.72 -1.76
C GLN A 249 -21.75 17.30 -1.89
N GLU A 250 -22.44 16.39 -2.59
CA GLU A 250 -21.92 15.05 -2.86
C GLU A 250 -20.65 15.11 -3.71
N LEU A 251 -20.61 15.99 -4.71
CA LEU A 251 -19.42 16.21 -5.54
C LEU A 251 -18.23 16.69 -4.72
N ALA A 252 -18.41 17.71 -3.88
CA ALA A 252 -17.35 18.21 -2.99
C ALA A 252 -16.82 17.11 -2.04
N ARG A 253 -17.72 16.26 -1.51
CA ARG A 253 -17.32 15.10 -0.70
C ARG A 253 -16.49 14.11 -1.51
N LEU A 254 -16.89 13.81 -2.74
CA LEU A 254 -16.16 12.89 -3.61
C LEU A 254 -14.81 13.43 -4.02
N GLU A 255 -14.69 14.73 -4.28
CA GLU A 255 -13.40 15.40 -4.52
C GLU A 255 -12.48 15.27 -3.31
N GLY A 256 -12.98 15.53 -2.10
CA GLY A 256 -12.23 15.29 -0.87
C GLY A 256 -11.76 13.83 -0.72
N THR A 257 -12.62 12.85 -1.04
CA THR A 257 -12.21 11.43 -1.01
C THR A 257 -11.16 11.10 -2.08
N LYS A 258 -11.23 11.72 -3.26
CA LYS A 258 -10.24 11.55 -4.33
C LYS A 258 -8.88 12.09 -3.89
N ASP A 259 -8.85 13.26 -3.26
CA ASP A 259 -7.60 13.86 -2.78
C ASP A 259 -6.96 13.00 -1.69
N GLN A 260 -7.74 12.51 -0.72
CA GLN A 260 -7.25 11.57 0.30
C GLN A 260 -6.71 10.28 -0.33
N LEU A 261 -7.42 9.70 -1.31
CA LEU A 261 -6.96 8.51 -2.02
C LEU A 261 -5.68 8.79 -2.82
N SER A 262 -5.54 9.96 -3.43
CA SER A 262 -4.34 10.35 -4.17
C SER A 262 -3.13 10.50 -3.25
N GLN A 263 -3.29 11.10 -2.06
CA GLN A 263 -2.24 11.23 -1.06
C GLN A 263 -1.81 9.86 -0.52
N THR A 264 -2.76 8.98 -0.22
CA THR A 264 -2.44 7.60 0.21
C THR A 264 -1.74 6.82 -0.91
N GLN A 265 -2.13 6.99 -2.17
CA GLN A 265 -1.42 6.40 -3.30
C GLN A 265 0.02 6.91 -3.41
N ALA A 266 0.25 8.22 -3.26
CA ALA A 266 1.58 8.81 -3.30
C ALA A 266 2.48 8.27 -2.18
N ARG A 267 1.94 8.16 -0.95
CA ARG A 267 2.65 7.55 0.19
C ARG A 267 2.98 6.07 -0.06
N LEU A 268 2.03 5.29 -0.57
CA LEU A 268 2.27 3.89 -0.92
C LEU A 268 3.32 3.73 -2.03
N ALA A 269 3.31 4.61 -3.04
CA ALA A 269 4.31 4.60 -4.10
C ALA A 269 5.71 4.91 -3.55
N HIS A 270 5.82 5.86 -2.62
CA HIS A 270 7.07 6.16 -1.92
C HIS A 270 7.59 4.95 -1.14
N GLN A 271 6.73 4.34 -0.31
CA GLN A 271 7.08 3.14 0.46
C GLN A 271 7.52 1.97 -0.42
N VAL A 272 6.86 1.76 -1.57
CA VAL A 272 7.27 0.72 -2.53
C VAL A 272 8.65 1.03 -3.13
N LYS A 273 8.92 2.30 -3.46
CA LYS A 273 10.23 2.73 -3.98
C LYS A 273 11.33 2.53 -2.94
N GLU A 274 11.09 2.93 -1.70
CA GLU A 274 12.00 2.74 -0.57
C GLU A 274 12.27 1.26 -0.32
N ALA A 275 11.21 0.44 -0.19
CA ALA A 275 11.35 -0.98 0.05
C ALA A 275 12.08 -1.71 -1.10
N ARG A 276 11.86 -1.30 -2.37
CA ARG A 276 12.63 -1.80 -3.51
C ARG A 276 14.09 -1.40 -3.43
N SER A 277 14.38 -0.12 -3.15
CA SER A 277 15.75 0.36 -3.02
C SER A 277 16.51 -0.33 -1.88
N ALA A 278 15.84 -0.61 -0.77
CA ALA A 278 16.40 -1.35 0.35
C ALA A 278 16.63 -2.83 -0.02
N LEU A 279 15.71 -3.46 -0.75
CA LEU A 279 15.88 -4.82 -1.25
C LEU A 279 17.03 -4.94 -2.29
N ASP A 280 17.17 -3.95 -3.17
CA ASP A 280 18.28 -3.87 -4.12
C ASP A 280 19.62 -3.63 -3.40
N ALA A 281 19.62 -2.84 -2.32
CA ALA A 281 20.79 -2.65 -1.48
C ALA A 281 21.17 -3.90 -0.68
N VAL A 282 20.20 -4.69 -0.22
CA VAL A 282 20.43 -6.03 0.37
C VAL A 282 21.01 -6.99 -0.68
N ARG A 283 20.44 -7.03 -1.90
CA ARG A 283 20.95 -7.86 -3.01
C ARG A 283 22.37 -7.48 -3.44
N ALA A 284 22.68 -6.19 -3.41
CA ALA A 284 24.01 -5.67 -3.75
C ALA A 284 25.03 -5.82 -2.59
N GLY A 285 24.65 -6.41 -1.45
CA GLY A 285 25.52 -6.56 -0.27
C GLY A 285 25.92 -5.23 0.37
N ARG A 286 25.15 -4.15 0.13
CA ARG A 286 25.43 -2.80 0.64
C ARG A 286 24.85 -2.56 2.03
N ILE A 287 23.83 -3.32 2.41
CA ILE A 287 23.17 -3.28 3.72
C ILE A 287 23.23 -4.69 4.31
N ALA A 288 23.73 -4.81 5.53
CA ALA A 288 23.72 -6.07 6.24
C ALA A 288 22.29 -6.40 6.70
N LEU A 289 21.87 -7.65 6.48
CA LEU A 289 20.63 -8.19 7.03
C LEU A 289 20.80 -8.35 8.55
N ASN A 290 20.50 -7.28 9.31
CA ASN A 290 20.39 -7.34 10.77
C ASN A 290 19.25 -8.26 11.20
#